data_AF-A0A9E3DL79-F1
#
_entry.id   AF-A0A9E3DL79-F1
#
_cell.length_a   1.000
_cell.length_b   1.000
_cell.length_c   1.000
_cell.angle_alpha   90.00
_cell.angle_beta   90.00
_cell.angle_gamma   90.00
#
_symmetry.space_group_name_H-M   'P 1'
#
loop_
_entity.id
_entity.type
_entity.pdbx_description
1 polymer ?
#
loop_
_entity_poly.entity_id
_entity_poly.type
_entity_poly.pdbx_seq_one_letter_code
_entity_poly.pdbx_strand_id
1 'polypeptide(L)' 'MRKLIAFDEDTAAKLKQLARDRMATFQELADEAFADLLKKHGIPIDLKDALRKSARDSGATAKVIPLSKRKKPG' A
#
# COMPACT_ATOMS: atom_id res chain seq x y z
N MET A 1 -10.72 16.68 3.73
CA MET A 1 -11.99 16.31 4.39
C MET A 1 -11.70 15.39 5.56
N ARG A 2 -12.28 15.62 6.74
CA ARG A 2 -12.12 14.75 7.91
C ARG A 2 -13.22 13.69 7.92
N LYS A 3 -12.86 12.42 8.02
CA LYS A 3 -13.79 11.31 8.26
C LYS A 3 -13.62 10.87 9.72
N LEU A 4 -14.71 10.50 10.38
CA LEU A 4 -14.71 10.02 11.76
C LEU A 4 -15.16 8.56 11.77
N ILE A 5 -14.46 7.73 12.53
CA ILE A 5 -14.82 6.32 12.78
C ILE A 5 -15.11 6.20 14.27
N ALA A 6 -16.31 5.78 14.62
CA ALA A 6 -16.70 5.53 16.00
C ALA A 6 -16.34 4.09 16.39
N PHE A 7 -15.85 3.92 17.61
CA PHE A 7 -15.63 2.63 18.26
C PHE A 7 -16.45 2.61 19.54
N ASP A 8 -16.98 1.46 19.92
CA ASP A 8 -17.44 1.26 21.30
C ASP A 8 -16.25 1.31 22.27
N GLU A 9 -16.53 1.58 23.54
CA GLU A 9 -15.49 1.79 24.56
C GLU A 9 -14.61 0.56 24.76
N ASP A 10 -15.20 -0.64 24.76
CA ASP A 10 -14.48 -1.90 24.95
C ASP A 10 -13.52 -2.17 23.78
N THR A 11 -13.98 -2.00 22.55
CA THR A 11 -13.15 -2.14 21.35
C THR A 11 -12.03 -1.10 21.34
N ALA A 12 -12.33 0.15 21.66
CA ALA A 12 -11.33 1.21 21.73
C ALA A 12 -10.25 0.91 22.79
N ALA A 13 -10.64 0.39 23.95
CA ALA A 13 -9.71 -0.02 25.00
C ALA A 13 -8.81 -1.18 24.55
N LYS A 14 -9.39 -2.20 23.92
CA LYS A 14 -8.64 -3.36 23.38
C LYS A 14 -7.65 -2.95 22.29
N LEU A 15 -8.04 -2.09 21.36
CA LEU A 15 -7.14 -1.60 20.31
C LEU A 15 -5.99 -0.78 20.90
N LYS A 16 -6.25 0.07 21.90
CA LYS A 16 -5.18 0.80 22.62
C LYS A 16 -4.24 -0.12 23.37
N GLN A 17 -4.77 -1.18 24.00
CA GLN A 17 -3.94 -2.18 24.67
C GLN A 17 -3.07 -2.93 23.67
N LEU A 18 -3.65 -3.39 22.56
CA LEU A 18 -2.91 -4.09 21.50
C LEU A 18 -1.79 -3.23 20.91
N ALA A 19 -2.03 -1.93 20.71
CA ALA A 19 -1.00 -1.00 20.25
C ALA A 19 0.17 -0.94 21.25
N ARG A 20 -0.12 -0.82 22.55
CA ARG A 20 0.92 -0.85 23.60
C ARG A 20 1.69 -2.15 23.64
N ASP A 21 1.00 -3.28 23.55
CA ASP A 21 1.61 -4.62 23.59
C ASP A 21 2.57 -4.84 22.41
N ARG A 22 2.28 -4.26 21.24
CA ARG A 22 3.14 -4.28 20.05
C ARG A 22 4.17 -3.14 20.02
N MET A 23 4.25 -2.30 21.05
CA MET A 23 5.06 -1.07 21.09
C MET A 23 4.82 -0.15 19.88
N ALA A 24 3.57 -0.09 19.42
CA ALA A 24 3.14 0.70 18.28
C ALA A 24 2.12 1.76 18.70
N THR A 25 1.88 2.72 17.82
CA THR A 25 0.77 3.66 17.94
C THR A 25 -0.53 3.06 17.40
N PHE A 26 -1.66 3.60 17.85
CA PHE A 26 -2.96 3.23 17.27
C PHE A 26 -3.04 3.53 15.77
N GLN A 27 -2.35 4.59 15.30
CA GLN A 27 -2.32 4.96 13.89
C GLN A 27 -1.60 3.90 13.06
N GLU A 28 -0.43 3.43 13.50
CA GLU A 28 0.31 2.36 12.81
C GLU A 28 -0.48 1.06 12.75
N LEU A 29 -1.19 0.71 13.83
CA LEU A 29 -2.10 -0.44 13.85
C LEU A 29 -3.24 -0.29 12.83
N ALA A 30 -3.81 0.92 12.72
CA ALA A 30 -4.86 1.21 11.75
C ALA A 30 -4.34 1.15 10.31
N ASP A 31 -3.17 1.72 10.04
CA ASP A 31 -2.54 1.72 8.72
C ASP A 31 -2.21 0.29 8.26
N GLU A 32 -1.70 -0.56 9.16
CA GLU A 32 -1.47 -2.00 8.91
C GLU A 32 -2.79 -2.72 8.57
N ALA A 33 -3.82 -2.55 9.41
CA ALA A 33 -5.11 -3.21 9.21
C ALA A 33 -5.80 -2.77 7.91
N PHE A 34 -5.75 -1.49 7.58
CA PHE A 34 -6.32 -0.99 6.32
C PHE A 34 -5.52 -1.45 5.11
N ALA A 35 -4.18 -1.44 5.18
CA ALA A 35 -3.34 -1.92 4.09
C ALA A 35 -3.64 -3.40 3.76
N ASP A 36 -3.73 -4.25 4.79
CA ASP A 36 -4.06 -5.66 4.62
C ASP A 36 -5.46 -5.86 4.03
N LEU A 37 -6.45 -5.09 4.49
CA LEU A 37 -7.81 -5.13 3.94
C LEU A 37 -7.83 -4.73 2.46
N LEU A 38 -7.23 -3.59 2.10
CA LEU A 38 -7.20 -3.07 0.73
C LEU A 38 -6.47 -4.04 -0.20
N LYS A 39 -5.34 -4.60 0.25
CA LYS A 39 -4.58 -5.59 -0.51
C LYS A 39 -5.37 -6.86 -0.78
N LYS A 40 -6.12 -7.37 0.19
CA LYS A 40 -7.00 -8.55 0.03
C LYS A 40 -8.09 -8.33 -1.04
N HIS A 41 -8.54 -7.09 -1.22
CA HIS A 41 -9.54 -6.71 -2.23
C HIS A 41 -8.92 -6.18 -3.54
N GLY A 42 -7.59 -6.25 -3.72
CA GLY A 42 -6.92 -5.80 -4.94
C GLY A 42 -6.95 -4.28 -5.16
N ILE A 43 -7.12 -3.52 -4.07
CA ILE A 43 -7.07 -2.07 -4.06
C ILE A 43 -5.62 -1.65 -3.79
N PRO A 44 -4.98 -0.87 -4.68
CA PRO A 44 -3.62 -0.38 -4.45
C PRO A 44 -3.53 0.48 -3.19
N ILE A 45 -2.53 0.22 -2.35
CA ILE A 45 -2.31 0.93 -1.08
C ILE A 45 -1.37 2.12 -1.21
N ASP A 46 -0.53 2.14 -2.24
CA ASP A 46 0.39 3.23 -2.55
C ASP A 46 0.42 3.56 -4.05
N LEU A 47 1.13 4.64 -4.41
CA LEU A 47 1.30 5.05 -5.80
C LEU A 47 2.00 3.99 -6.65
N LYS A 48 2.95 3.26 -6.07
CA LYS A 48 3.74 2.25 -6.80
C LYS A 48 2.85 1.06 -7.19
N ASP A 49 2.02 0.58 -6.30
CA ASP A 49 1.02 -0.46 -6.53
C ASP A 49 -0.02 0.02 -7.53
N ALA A 50 -0.45 1.29 -7.46
CA ALA A 50 -1.39 1.86 -8.41
C ALA A 50 -0.80 1.92 -9.82
N LEU A 51 0.45 2.38 -9.95
CA LEU A 51 1.18 2.40 -11.21
C LEU A 51 1.41 0.98 -11.75
N ARG A 52 1.75 0.03 -10.88
CA ARG A 52 1.95 -1.37 -11.27
C ARG A 52 0.64 -2.00 -11.76
N LYS A 53 -0.48 -1.73 -11.11
CA LYS A 53 -1.82 -2.16 -11.56
C LYS A 53 -2.17 -1.55 -12.91
N SER A 54 -2.01 -0.22 -13.05
CA SER A 54 -2.26 0.49 -14.30
C SER A 54 -1.42 -0.02 -15.47
N ALA A 55 -0.12 -0.28 -15.25
CA ALA A 55 0.75 -0.84 -16.28
C ALA A 55 0.33 -2.26 -16.71
N ARG A 56 -0.12 -3.09 -15.76
CA ARG A 56 -0.65 -4.43 -16.03
C ARG A 56 -1.96 -4.36 -16.82
N ASP A 57 -2.87 -3.49 -16.40
CA ASP A 57 -4.18 -3.30 -17.05
C ASP A 57 -4.02 -2.71 -18.47
N SER A 58 -3.02 -1.85 -18.68
CA SER A 58 -2.70 -1.26 -19.99
C SER A 58 -1.96 -2.20 -20.94
N GLY A 59 -1.58 -3.41 -20.49
CA GLY A 59 -0.73 -4.32 -21.27
C GLY A 59 0.67 -3.77 -21.57
N ALA A 60 1.10 -2.72 -20.86
CA ALA A 60 2.35 -2.04 -21.09
C ALA A 60 3.51 -2.87 -20.53
N THR A 61 4.15 -3.67 -21.38
CA THR A 61 5.42 -4.31 -21.04
C THR A 61 6.56 -3.32 -21.28
N ALA A 62 7.43 -3.13 -20.28
CA ALA A 62 8.64 -2.34 -20.47
C ALA A 62 9.49 -3.01 -21.57
N LYS A 63 9.63 -2.37 -22.72
CA LYS A 63 10.55 -2.83 -23.78
C LYS A 63 11.98 -2.74 -23.22
N VAL A 64 12.56 -3.89 -22.86
CA VAL A 64 13.98 -3.99 -22.53
C VAL A 64 14.77 -3.77 -23.82
N ILE A 65 15.44 -2.63 -23.93
CA ILE A 65 16.31 -2.33 -25.07
C ILE A 65 17.73 -2.83 -24.73
N PRO A 66 18.27 -3.86 -25.40
CA PRO A 66 19.60 -4.35 -25.11
C PRO A 66 20.68 -3.30 -25.45
N LEU A 67 21.59 -3.08 -24.50
CA LEU A 67 22.67 -2.09 -24.58
C LEU A 67 23.63 -2.29 -25.78
N SER A 68 23.67 -3.50 -26.34
CA SER A 68 24.53 -3.89 -27.46
C SER A 68 24.18 -3.24 -28.81
N LYS A 69 23.06 -2.53 -28.92
CA LYS A 69 22.68 -1.80 -30.15
C LYS A 69 23.21 -0.36 -30.23
N ARG A 70 23.95 0.14 -29.24
CA ARG A 70 24.58 1.48 -29.32
C ARG A 70 25.82 1.42 -30.22
N LYS A 71 25.62 1.38 -31.54
CA LYS A 71 26.67 1.55 -32.55
C LYS A 71 27.42 2.85 -32.24
N LYS A 72 28.73 2.77 -32.00
CA LYS A 72 29.60 3.94 -31.83
C LYS A 72 29.49 4.82 -33.10
N PRO A 73 29.28 6.14 -32.99
CA PRO A 73 29.51 7.03 -34.13
C PRO A 73 31.01 6.98 -34.43
N GLY A 74 31.34 6.60 -35.68
CA GLY A 74 32.68 6.73 -36.23
C GLY A 74 32.94 8.14 -36.71
#